data_AF-Q6LWC3-F1
#
_entry.id   AF-Q6LWC3-F1
#
_cell.length_a   1.000
_cell.length_b   1.000
_cell.length_c   1.000
_cell.angle_alpha   90.00
_cell.angle_beta   90.00
_cell.angle_gamma   90.00
#
_symmetry.space_group_name_H-M   'P 1'
#
loop_
_entity.id
_entity.type
_entity.pdbx_description
1 polymer ?
#
loop_
_entity_poly.entity_id
_entity_poly.type
_entity_poly.pdbx_seq_one_letter_code
_entity_poly.pdbx_strand_id
1 'polypeptide(L)'
;MEDAENQLPDLSRAIIADCYDHLLTLNQRIEDQENCFNMLVSRSHNAKKIMKVAGIGPITATAVIASIGKGEQFDKGRDFAAWLGLVPSQYSTGGKPRLGRITKRGDKYLRTLLVHGARAVIANLGAQPLV
;
A
#
# COMPACT_ATOMS: atom_id res chain seq x y z
N MET A 1 -25.57 13.43 19.48
CA MET A 1 -25.16 14.81 19.84
C MET A 1 -26.22 15.53 20.67
N GLU A 2 -27.47 15.08 20.67
CA GLU A 2 -28.53 15.52 21.58
C GLU A 2 -28.51 14.73 22.89
N ASP A 3 -27.46 14.90 23.69
CA ASP A 3 -27.51 14.45 25.08
C ASP A 3 -27.24 15.65 25.99
N ALA A 4 -28.31 16.12 26.61
CA ALA A 4 -28.34 17.29 27.49
C ALA A 4 -27.72 16.99 28.86
N GLU A 5 -27.36 15.73 29.14
CA GLU A 5 -26.70 15.32 30.38
C GLU A 5 -25.16 15.43 30.33
N ASN A 6 -24.56 15.69 29.16
CA ASN A 6 -23.12 15.80 29.09
C ASN A 6 -22.68 17.20 29.56
N GLN A 7 -21.99 17.27 30.72
CA GLN A 7 -21.56 18.48 31.45
C GLN A 7 -20.50 19.34 30.70
N LEU A 8 -20.48 19.30 29.37
CA LEU A 8 -19.55 20.04 28.54
C LEU A 8 -20.02 21.50 28.38
N PRO A 9 -19.15 22.49 28.63
CA PRO A 9 -19.44 23.89 28.33
C PRO A 9 -19.81 24.10 26.84
N ASP A 10 -20.69 25.06 26.56
CA ASP A 10 -21.20 25.31 25.19
C ASP A 10 -20.10 25.56 24.16
N LEU A 11 -19.05 26.29 24.55
CA LEU A 11 -17.89 26.54 23.70
C LEU A 11 -17.17 25.22 23.34
N SER A 12 -17.00 24.33 24.31
CA SER A 12 -16.40 23.01 24.07
C SER A 12 -17.25 22.17 23.14
N ARG A 13 -18.59 22.22 23.29
CA ARG A 13 -19.52 21.49 22.42
C ARG A 13 -19.44 22.00 20.98
N ALA A 14 -19.35 23.31 20.78
CA ALA A 14 -19.20 23.92 19.46
C ALA A 14 -17.88 23.55 18.77
N ILE A 15 -16.74 23.61 19.49
CA ILE A 15 -15.42 23.25 18.92
C ILE A 15 -15.37 21.75 18.58
N ILE A 16 -15.91 20.89 19.44
CA ILE A 16 -15.94 19.45 19.17
C ILE A 16 -16.83 19.14 17.96
N ALA A 17 -17.97 19.83 17.81
CA ALA A 17 -18.83 19.68 16.65
C ALA A 17 -18.12 20.06 15.35
N ASP A 18 -17.41 21.21 15.32
CA ASP A 18 -16.61 21.61 14.15
C ASP A 18 -15.51 20.59 13.80
N CYS A 19 -14.76 20.10 14.81
CA CYS A 19 -13.78 19.04 14.61
C CYS A 19 -14.39 17.74 14.07
N TYR A 20 -15.60 17.40 14.54
CA TYR A 20 -16.32 16.22 14.07
C TYR A 20 -16.76 16.37 12.61
N ASP A 21 -17.29 17.52 12.22
CA ASP A 21 -17.67 17.82 10.84
C ASP A 21 -16.45 17.80 9.90
N HIS A 22 -15.30 18.29 10.37
CA HIS A 22 -14.03 18.16 9.65
C HIS A 22 -13.61 16.71 9.47
N LEU A 23 -13.74 15.86 10.50
CA LEU A 23 -13.44 14.43 10.38
C LEU A 23 -14.36 13.74 9.38
N LEU A 24 -15.67 14.03 9.41
CA LEU A 24 -16.62 13.49 8.45
C LEU A 24 -16.26 13.89 7.01
N THR A 25 -15.91 15.16 6.82
CA THR A 25 -15.48 15.67 5.51
C THR A 25 -14.22 14.96 5.00
N LEU A 26 -13.23 14.74 5.87
CA LEU A 26 -12.01 14.03 5.51
C LEU A 26 -12.29 12.56 5.18
N ASN A 27 -13.16 11.89 5.94
CA ASN A 27 -13.56 10.52 5.65
C ASN A 27 -14.23 10.42 4.28
N GLN A 28 -15.15 11.33 3.95
CA GLN A 28 -15.78 11.35 2.63
C GLN A 28 -14.76 11.53 1.51
N ARG A 29 -13.78 12.43 1.70
CA ARG A 29 -12.72 12.64 0.70
C ARG A 29 -11.82 11.41 0.53
N ILE A 30 -11.57 10.64 1.58
CA ILE A 30 -10.83 9.37 1.50
C ILE A 30 -11.63 8.38 0.65
N GLU A 31 -12.93 8.21 0.93
CA GLU A 31 -13.79 7.31 0.16
C GLU A 31 -13.85 7.70 -1.32
N ASP A 32 -13.98 8.99 -1.63
CA ASP A 32 -13.98 9.49 -3.01
C ASP A 32 -12.66 9.15 -3.74
N GLN A 33 -11.52 9.25 -3.05
CA GLN A 33 -10.21 8.88 -3.59
C GLN A 33 -10.07 7.36 -3.77
N GLU A 34 -10.54 6.56 -2.83
CA GLU A 34 -10.58 5.11 -2.96
C GLU A 34 -11.42 4.67 -4.17
N ASN A 35 -12.55 5.32 -4.39
CA ASN A 35 -13.40 5.10 -5.57
C ASN A 35 -12.66 5.42 -6.88
N CYS A 36 -11.82 6.47 -6.90
CA CYS A 36 -10.98 6.76 -8.05
C CYS A 36 -9.98 5.64 -8.33
N PHE A 37 -9.31 5.10 -7.31
CA PHE A 37 -8.41 3.96 -7.46
C PHE A 37 -9.15 2.71 -7.96
N ASN A 38 -10.32 2.41 -7.41
CA ASN A 38 -11.15 1.29 -7.83
C ASN A 38 -11.58 1.41 -9.31
N MET A 39 -11.93 2.62 -9.75
CA MET A 39 -12.23 2.90 -11.15
C MET A 39 -11.00 2.69 -12.07
N LEU A 40 -9.82 3.13 -11.65
CA LEU A 40 -8.59 2.91 -12.42
C LEU A 40 -8.26 1.42 -12.58
N VAL A 41 -8.42 0.65 -11.50
CA VAL A 41 -8.27 -0.81 -11.52
C VAL A 41 -9.29 -1.45 -12.45
N SER A 42 -10.56 -1.04 -12.37
CA SER A 42 -11.63 -1.67 -13.16
C SER A 42 -11.42 -1.54 -14.67
N ARG A 43 -10.71 -0.49 -15.11
CA ARG A 43 -10.37 -0.21 -16.50
C ARG A 43 -9.05 -0.84 -16.98
N SER A 44 -8.24 -1.38 -16.07
CA SER A 44 -6.92 -1.95 -16.40
C SER A 44 -6.86 -3.45 -16.15
N HIS A 45 -6.73 -4.24 -17.23
CA HIS A 45 -6.55 -5.69 -17.15
C HIS A 45 -5.29 -6.07 -16.34
N ASN A 46 -4.19 -5.32 -16.54
CA ASN A 46 -2.96 -5.55 -15.79
C ASN A 46 -3.15 -5.23 -14.31
N ALA A 47 -3.92 -4.19 -13.95
CA ALA A 47 -4.15 -3.85 -12.54
C ALA A 47 -4.90 -4.96 -11.82
N LYS A 48 -5.95 -5.49 -12.46
CA LYS A 48 -6.71 -6.64 -11.96
C LYS A 48 -5.83 -7.87 -11.80
N LYS A 49 -4.92 -8.14 -12.74
CA LYS A 49 -3.97 -9.26 -12.62
C LYS A 49 -3.03 -9.10 -11.42
N ILE A 50 -2.47 -7.90 -11.21
CA ILE A 50 -1.55 -7.63 -10.11
C ILE A 50 -2.29 -7.73 -8.75
N MET A 51 -3.54 -7.27 -8.67
CA MET A 51 -4.38 -7.39 -7.46
C MET A 51 -4.71 -8.83 -7.05
N LYS A 52 -4.52 -9.82 -7.93
CA LYS A 52 -4.67 -11.24 -7.53
C LYS A 52 -3.60 -11.71 -6.55
N VAL A 53 -2.49 -10.99 -6.44
CA VAL A 53 -1.45 -11.29 -5.46
C VAL A 53 -1.94 -10.87 -4.08
N ALA A 54 -1.88 -11.81 -3.13
CA ALA A 54 -2.29 -11.55 -1.75
C ALA A 54 -1.55 -10.33 -1.17
N GLY A 55 -2.30 -9.45 -0.49
CA GLY A 55 -1.75 -8.22 0.09
C GLY A 55 -1.60 -7.06 -0.91
N ILE A 56 -1.98 -7.23 -2.18
CA ILE A 56 -2.01 -6.14 -3.15
C ILE A 56 -3.44 -5.62 -3.33
N GLY A 57 -3.68 -4.40 -2.82
CA GLY A 57 -4.91 -3.64 -3.05
C GLY A 57 -4.83 -2.67 -4.26
N PRO A 58 -5.90 -1.90 -4.51
CA PRO A 58 -6.01 -0.96 -5.63
C PRO A 58 -4.87 0.06 -5.70
N ILE A 59 -4.50 0.65 -4.55
CA ILE A 59 -3.42 1.64 -4.45
C ILE A 59 -2.09 1.01 -4.88
N THR A 60 -1.75 -0.17 -4.35
CA THR A 60 -0.50 -0.85 -4.69
C THR A 60 -0.46 -1.29 -6.15
N ALA A 61 -1.56 -1.85 -6.68
CA ALA A 61 -1.62 -2.29 -8.06
C ALA A 61 -1.49 -1.13 -9.06
N THR A 62 -2.18 -0.02 -8.80
CA THR A 62 -2.07 1.19 -9.64
C THR A 62 -0.70 1.84 -9.50
N ALA A 63 -0.10 1.86 -8.31
CA ALA A 63 1.27 2.34 -8.11
C ALA A 63 2.30 1.49 -8.88
N VAL A 64 2.17 0.16 -8.89
CA VAL A 64 3.04 -0.72 -9.70
C VAL A 64 2.94 -0.32 -11.16
N ILE A 65 1.73 -0.25 -11.72
CA ILE A 65 1.53 0.07 -13.15
C ILE A 65 2.02 1.47 -13.49
N ALA A 66 1.75 2.46 -12.65
CA ALA A 66 2.24 3.82 -12.84
C ALA A 66 3.77 3.87 -12.85
N SER A 67 4.43 3.02 -12.06
CA SER A 67 5.89 3.01 -11.95
C SER A 67 6.58 2.26 -13.09
N ILE A 68 5.99 1.15 -13.57
CA ILE A 68 6.65 0.25 -14.53
C ILE A 68 6.03 0.25 -15.93
N GLY A 69 4.87 0.87 -16.12
CA GLY A 69 4.10 0.80 -17.35
C GLY A 69 3.75 -0.65 -17.72
N LYS A 70 4.23 -1.10 -18.89
CA LYS A 70 4.03 -2.49 -19.36
C LYS A 70 5.01 -3.50 -18.74
N GLY A 71 6.07 -3.04 -18.07
CA GLY A 71 7.07 -3.90 -17.43
C GLY A 71 8.05 -4.57 -18.40
N GLU A 72 8.07 -4.16 -19.67
CA GLU A 72 8.94 -4.72 -20.72
C GLU A 72 10.44 -4.50 -20.44
N GLN A 73 10.79 -3.57 -19.54
CA GLN A 73 12.15 -3.35 -19.07
C GLN A 73 12.70 -4.45 -18.13
N PHE A 74 11.91 -5.46 -17.78
CA PHE A 74 12.32 -6.55 -16.91
C PHE A 74 12.19 -7.90 -17.62
N ASP A 75 13.30 -8.63 -17.75
CA ASP A 75 13.29 -9.97 -18.35
C ASP A 75 12.63 -11.00 -17.42
N LYS A 76 12.85 -10.84 -16.11
CA LYS A 76 12.35 -11.77 -15.07
C LYS A 76 11.85 -10.99 -13.86
N GLY A 77 10.94 -11.60 -13.09
CA GLY A 77 10.42 -11.01 -11.85
C GLY A 77 11.50 -10.73 -10.80
N ARG A 78 12.65 -11.43 -10.84
CA ARG A 78 13.80 -11.15 -9.98
C ARG A 78 14.44 -9.81 -10.30
N ASP A 79 14.44 -9.39 -11.57
CA ASP A 79 15.01 -8.12 -12.00
C ASP A 79 14.13 -6.96 -11.50
N PHE A 80 12.80 -7.14 -11.54
CA PHE A 80 11.87 -6.22 -10.91
C PHE A 80 12.08 -6.11 -9.39
N ALA A 81 12.23 -7.25 -8.68
CA ALA A 81 12.52 -7.24 -7.25
C ALA A 81 13.86 -6.56 -6.92
N ALA A 82 14.87 -6.74 -7.78
CA ALA A 82 16.16 -6.08 -7.65
C ALA A 82 16.05 -4.56 -7.86
N TRP A 83 15.32 -4.14 -8.88
CA TRP A 83 15.02 -2.73 -9.19
C TRP A 83 14.28 -2.03 -8.04
N LEU A 84 13.33 -2.71 -7.40
CA LEU A 84 12.66 -2.23 -6.19
C LEU A 84 13.57 -2.15 -4.95
N GLY A 85 14.77 -2.73 -5.01
CA GLY A 85 15.66 -2.86 -3.87
C GLY A 85 15.08 -3.78 -2.79
N LEU A 86 14.37 -4.84 -3.18
CA LEU A 86 13.85 -5.90 -2.30
C LEU A 86 14.84 -7.08 -2.15
N VAL A 87 15.88 -7.13 -2.99
CA VAL A 87 16.90 -8.18 -2.93
C VAL A 87 18.08 -7.79 -2.03
N PRO A 88 18.73 -8.76 -1.37
CA PRO A 88 20.00 -8.52 -0.69
C PRO A 88 21.09 -8.10 -1.69
N SER A 89 22.01 -7.25 -1.24
CA SER A 89 23.27 -7.00 -1.96
C SER A 89 24.05 -8.30 -2.14
N GLN A 90 24.81 -8.42 -3.22
CA GLN A 90 25.68 -9.56 -3.45
C GLN A 90 27.13 -9.09 -3.60
N TYR A 91 28.01 -9.67 -2.80
CA TYR A 91 29.46 -9.54 -2.93
C TYR A 91 30.02 -10.91 -3.21
N SER A 92 30.72 -11.09 -4.32
CA SER A 92 31.36 -12.36 -4.66
C SER A 92 32.86 -12.15 -4.81
N THR A 93 33.66 -12.85 -4.02
CA THR A 93 35.12 -12.89 -4.14
C THR A 93 35.56 -14.34 -4.26
N GLY A 94 36.47 -14.63 -5.20
CA GLY A 94 36.97 -15.98 -5.44
C GLY A 94 35.89 -17.03 -5.75
N GLY A 95 34.80 -16.62 -6.43
CA GLY A 95 33.70 -17.52 -6.82
C GLY A 95 32.74 -17.91 -5.69
N LYS A 96 32.91 -17.40 -4.46
CA LYS A 96 32.00 -17.67 -3.34
C LYS A 96 30.97 -16.53 -3.20
N PRO A 97 29.68 -16.76 -3.50
CA PRO A 97 28.67 -15.73 -3.35
C PRO A 97 28.41 -15.44 -1.86
N ARG A 98 28.44 -14.16 -1.48
CA ARG A 98 28.01 -13.69 -0.15
C ARG A 98 26.88 -12.69 -0.31
N LEU A 99 25.76 -12.96 0.35
CA LEU A 99 24.63 -12.03 0.42
C LEU A 99 24.83 -11.06 1.58
N GLY A 100 24.59 -9.78 1.33
CA GLY A 100 24.64 -8.69 2.29
C GLY A 100 23.25 -8.16 2.63
N ARG A 101 23.17 -6.92 3.11
CA ARG A 101 21.91 -6.27 3.48
C ARG A 101 21.08 -5.93 2.23
N ILE A 102 19.77 -5.80 2.42
CA ILE A 102 18.87 -5.23 1.41
C ILE A 102 19.36 -3.82 1.05
N THR A 103 19.53 -3.56 -0.24
CA THR A 103 20.17 -2.34 -0.74
C THR A 103 19.34 -1.08 -0.47
N LYS A 104 18.01 -1.21 -0.48
CA LYS A 104 17.04 -0.09 -0.40
C LYS A 104 17.23 0.99 -1.47
N ARG A 105 17.98 0.71 -2.55
CA ARG A 105 18.31 1.68 -3.61
C ARG A 105 17.20 1.89 -4.66
N GLY A 106 16.09 1.16 -4.57
CA GLY A 106 14.94 1.29 -5.45
C GLY A 106 13.88 2.27 -4.95
N ASP A 107 12.70 2.25 -5.59
CA ASP A 107 11.55 3.08 -5.22
C ASP A 107 11.12 2.82 -3.76
N LYS A 108 11.32 3.83 -2.91
CA LYS A 108 10.97 3.75 -1.48
C LYS A 108 9.47 3.60 -1.27
N TYR A 109 8.64 4.26 -2.06
CA TYR A 109 7.19 4.23 -1.92
C TYR A 109 6.65 2.86 -2.33
N LEU A 110 7.02 2.37 -3.51
CA LEU A 110 6.54 1.09 -4.01
C LEU A 110 7.04 -0.08 -3.15
N ARG A 111 8.30 -0.03 -2.71
CA ARG A 111 8.84 -1.01 -1.75
C ARG A 111 8.08 -0.99 -0.42
N THR A 112 7.71 0.19 0.08
CA THR A 112 6.94 0.34 1.31
C THR A 112 5.56 -0.31 1.17
N LEU A 113 4.85 -0.02 0.09
CA LEU A 113 3.53 -0.61 -0.21
C LEU A 113 3.58 -2.14 -0.26
N LEU A 114 4.56 -2.70 -0.98
CA LEU A 114 4.70 -4.16 -1.12
C LEU A 114 5.06 -4.83 0.21
N VAL A 115 5.93 -4.21 1.01
CA VAL A 115 6.28 -4.72 2.34
C VAL A 115 5.08 -4.66 3.30
N HIS A 116 4.29 -3.58 3.27
CA HIS A 116 3.07 -3.51 4.09
C HIS A 116 2.03 -4.53 3.65
N GLY A 117 1.84 -4.72 2.34
CA GLY A 117 0.97 -5.76 1.80
C GLY A 117 1.37 -7.15 2.30
N ALA A 118 2.66 -7.50 2.19
CA ALA A 118 3.18 -8.76 2.69
C ALA A 118 2.98 -8.92 4.22
N ARG A 119 3.24 -7.86 5.00
CA ARG A 119 3.01 -7.86 6.46
C ARG A 119 1.54 -8.08 6.81
N ALA A 120 0.61 -7.45 6.08
CA ALA A 120 -0.82 -7.61 6.30
C ALA A 120 -1.27 -9.04 6.00
N VAL A 121 -0.75 -9.66 4.94
CA VAL A 121 -1.00 -11.09 4.67
C VAL A 121 -0.50 -11.94 5.84
N ILE A 122 0.75 -11.76 6.27
CA ILE A 122 1.36 -12.53 7.35
C ILE A 122 0.58 -12.38 8.66
N ALA A 123 0.14 -11.16 8.99
CA ALA A 123 -0.65 -10.90 10.20
C ALA A 123 -2.01 -11.62 10.18
N ASN A 124 -2.59 -11.83 9.00
CA ASN A 124 -3.91 -12.45 8.83
C ASN A 124 -3.85 -13.96 8.51
N LEU A 125 -2.66 -14.55 8.35
CA LEU A 125 -2.49 -16.00 8.11
C LEU A 125 -3.09 -16.88 9.22
N GLY A 126 -3.20 -16.36 10.44
CA GLY A 126 -3.88 -17.05 11.56
C GLY A 126 -5.40 -16.98 11.52
N ALA A 127 -5.98 -16.13 10.67
CA ALA A 127 -7.41 -15.83 10.64
C ALA A 127 -8.15 -16.41 9.41
N GLN A 128 -7.44 -16.84 8.36
CA GLN A 128 -8.05 -17.48 7.18
C GLN A 128 -7.08 -18.41 6.42
N PRO A 129 -7.53 -19.59 5.95
CA PRO A 129 -6.73 -20.48 5.13
C PRO A 129 -6.50 -19.88 3.74
N LEU A 130 -5.28 -20.06 3.22
CA LEU A 130 -4.87 -19.65 1.88
C LEU A 130 -5.68 -20.44 0.83
N VAL A 131 -6.50 -19.75 0.05
CA VAL A 131 -7.14 -20.26 -1.18
C VAL A 131 -6.38 -19.74 -2.39
#